data_AF-A0A6I3W492-F1
#
_entry.id   AF-A0A6I3W492-F1
#
_cell.length_a   1.000
_cell.length_b   1.000
_cell.length_c   1.000
_cell.angle_alpha   90.00
_cell.angle_beta   90.00
_cell.angle_gamma   90.00
#
_symmetry.space_group_name_H-M   'P 1'
#
loop_
_entity.id
_entity.type
_entity.pdbx_description
1 polymer ?
#
loop_
_entity_poly.entity_id
_entity_poly.type
_entity_poly.pdbx_seq_one_letter_code
_entity_poly.pdbx_strand_id
1 'polypeptide(L)'
;MTAELYDGRITTTTLLNGGLANDSPQKGSTGNANSQPAGTNWSYNGLDSDSVANNWPSLGSPGSAVWWNISTYGLAGNRGTQVATQVYNGQFQGAMYTRAKHDGSWSPWNKIIRAGDYGLGPANNAAVGDGYLYTGNIDNLKSADPLVAGRAGTSFFRLNGSTTGMFSPTGNGFNGAILQVQVWDSNTVVQTLQHIEHTYTRNLNNGSYNDWVRVFTNRNATGGVVGGISSGLMDMQNIGAWRVARFLNGSVTMAINIDVAGPISGNTAGRVDFTLPVATPDWGKTTLTVDLAPTATQDHYGIITKCMESATTGYFLIRNGATTQSFYAVRVTAAGYWK
;
A
#
# COMPACT_ATOMS: atom_id res chain seq x y z
N MET A 1 -51.24 31.90 12.70
CA MET A 1 -50.17 31.13 12.05
C MET A 1 -50.84 30.18 11.07
N THR A 2 -51.02 30.61 9.83
CA THR A 2 -51.60 29.80 8.75
C THR A 2 -50.47 29.28 7.88
N ALA A 3 -50.57 28.01 7.51
CA ALA A 3 -49.52 27.21 6.89
C ALA A 3 -49.15 27.73 5.49
N GLU A 4 -47.97 28.33 5.36
CA GLU A 4 -47.26 28.53 4.10
C GLU A 4 -45.92 27.82 4.21
N LEU A 5 -45.91 26.51 4.00
CA LEU A 5 -44.73 25.70 3.69
C LEU A 5 -45.31 24.34 3.27
N TYR A 6 -44.86 23.79 2.14
CA TYR A 6 -45.27 22.52 1.50
C TYR A 6 -46.40 22.58 0.45
N ASP A 7 -46.13 23.16 -0.72
CA ASP A 7 -46.39 22.45 -2.00
C ASP A 7 -45.57 23.04 -3.16
N GLY A 8 -44.26 23.20 -2.95
CA GLY A 8 -43.34 23.55 -4.03
C GLY A 8 -43.04 22.35 -4.92
N ARG A 9 -44.05 21.74 -5.54
CA ARG A 9 -43.82 20.73 -6.58
C ARG A 9 -43.12 21.43 -7.75
N ILE A 10 -41.82 21.23 -7.86
CA ILE A 10 -41.07 21.59 -9.06
C ILE A 10 -41.81 20.93 -10.23
N THR A 11 -42.35 21.74 -11.13
CA THR A 11 -43.15 21.21 -12.24
C THR A 11 -42.27 20.31 -13.11
N THR A 12 -42.85 19.27 -13.70
CA THR A 12 -42.15 18.41 -14.66
C THR A 12 -41.50 19.26 -15.77
N THR A 13 -42.13 20.36 -16.16
CA THR A 13 -41.59 21.35 -17.11
C THR A 13 -40.32 22.04 -16.60
N THR A 14 -40.25 22.39 -15.31
CA THR A 14 -39.03 22.94 -14.69
C THR A 14 -37.93 21.88 -14.60
N LEU A 15 -38.28 20.61 -14.33
CA LEU A 15 -37.32 19.49 -14.38
C LEU A 15 -36.85 19.17 -15.80
N LEU A 16 -37.73 19.27 -16.80
CA LEU A 16 -37.42 19.09 -18.22
C LEU A 16 -36.52 20.22 -18.74
N ASN A 17 -36.82 21.47 -18.39
CA ASN A 17 -36.01 22.64 -18.74
C ASN A 17 -34.66 22.66 -18.00
N GLY A 18 -34.60 22.08 -16.80
CA GLY A 18 -33.36 21.83 -16.06
C GLY A 18 -32.63 20.56 -16.49
N GLY A 19 -33.20 19.77 -17.40
CA GLY A 19 -32.58 18.56 -17.95
C GLY A 19 -32.54 17.33 -17.05
N LEU A 20 -33.37 17.30 -16.00
CA LEU A 20 -33.40 16.25 -14.97
C LEU A 20 -34.49 15.20 -15.21
N ALA A 21 -35.42 15.41 -16.16
CA ALA A 21 -36.59 14.55 -16.38
C ALA A 21 -36.89 14.22 -17.85
N ASN A 22 -35.88 14.13 -18.72
CA ASN A 22 -36.09 13.57 -20.07
C ASN A 22 -35.93 12.05 -20.05
N ASP A 23 -36.80 11.33 -20.76
CA ASP A 23 -36.58 9.92 -21.12
C ASP A 23 -35.18 9.79 -21.73
N SER A 24 -34.36 8.86 -21.24
CA SER A 24 -33.04 8.57 -21.82
C SER A 24 -33.25 8.00 -23.23
N PRO A 25 -33.15 8.80 -24.31
CA PRO A 25 -33.45 8.30 -25.63
C PRO A 25 -32.31 7.36 -26.01
N GLN A 26 -32.64 6.15 -26.44
CA GLN A 26 -31.66 5.25 -27.03
C GLN A 26 -31.30 5.80 -28.42
N LYS A 27 -30.11 6.40 -28.55
CA LYS A 27 -29.67 7.07 -29.78
C LYS A 27 -28.99 6.15 -30.79
N GLY A 28 -28.86 4.87 -30.48
CA GLY A 28 -28.23 3.87 -31.36
C GLY A 28 -26.73 4.12 -31.56
N SER A 29 -26.19 3.72 -32.70
CA SER A 29 -24.75 3.73 -33.00
C SER A 29 -24.26 5.05 -33.63
N THR A 30 -25.09 5.80 -34.34
CA THR A 30 -24.66 6.93 -35.20
C THR A 30 -24.51 8.29 -34.49
N GLY A 31 -24.41 8.29 -33.16
CA GLY A 31 -24.27 9.52 -32.36
C GLY A 31 -22.84 10.08 -32.33
N ASN A 32 -22.69 11.37 -32.03
CA ASN A 32 -21.42 12.00 -31.66
C ASN A 32 -21.54 12.55 -30.24
N ALA A 33 -20.64 12.20 -29.33
CA ALA A 33 -20.72 12.65 -27.95
C ALA A 33 -20.67 14.19 -27.83
N ASN A 34 -20.03 14.89 -28.77
CA ASN A 34 -19.95 16.36 -28.76
C ASN A 34 -21.27 17.04 -29.08
N SER A 35 -22.21 16.36 -29.76
CA SER A 35 -23.50 16.93 -30.18
C SER A 35 -24.61 16.74 -29.16
N GLN A 36 -24.35 16.04 -28.05
CA GLN A 36 -25.34 15.86 -27.00
C GLN A 36 -25.70 17.20 -26.33
N PRO A 37 -26.98 17.61 -26.31
CA PRO A 37 -27.41 18.85 -25.68
C PRO A 37 -27.16 18.84 -24.17
N ALA A 38 -26.89 20.03 -23.61
CA ALA A 38 -26.85 20.20 -22.17
C ALA A 38 -28.22 19.89 -21.54
N GLY A 39 -28.21 19.34 -20.32
CA GLY A 39 -29.42 18.90 -19.63
C GLY A 39 -30.00 17.60 -20.18
N THR A 40 -29.16 16.69 -20.67
CA THR A 40 -29.65 15.41 -21.18
C THR A 40 -28.84 14.25 -20.65
N ASN A 41 -29.49 13.09 -20.55
CA ASN A 41 -28.86 11.80 -20.31
C ASN A 41 -29.23 10.86 -21.46
N TRP A 42 -28.27 10.48 -22.30
CA TRP A 42 -28.52 9.67 -23.50
C TRP A 42 -27.82 8.32 -23.37
N SER A 43 -28.47 7.28 -23.87
CA SER A 43 -27.91 5.93 -23.97
C SER A 43 -27.51 5.64 -25.41
N TYR A 44 -26.25 5.27 -25.61
CA TYR A 44 -25.68 4.94 -26.91
C TYR A 44 -25.22 3.49 -26.90
N ASN A 45 -25.70 2.68 -27.85
CA ASN A 45 -25.38 1.27 -27.97
C ASN A 45 -25.19 0.95 -29.45
N GLY A 46 -24.06 0.32 -29.80
CA GLY A 46 -23.82 -0.24 -31.13
C GLY A 46 -22.35 -0.26 -31.52
N LEU A 47 -22.03 -0.72 -32.74
CA LEU A 47 -20.64 -0.93 -33.18
C LEU A 47 -19.84 0.37 -33.36
N ASP A 48 -20.51 1.49 -33.63
CA ASP A 48 -19.86 2.81 -33.85
C ASP A 48 -19.55 3.57 -32.54
N SER A 49 -19.90 2.99 -31.39
CA SER A 49 -19.76 3.59 -30.06
C SER A 49 -18.35 3.50 -29.45
N ASP A 50 -17.39 2.96 -30.23
CA ASP A 50 -15.94 3.02 -29.96
C ASP A 50 -15.17 3.78 -31.07
N SER A 51 -15.90 4.44 -31.99
CA SER A 51 -15.28 5.25 -33.03
C SER A 51 -14.74 6.57 -32.46
N VAL A 52 -13.42 6.80 -32.56
CA VAL A 52 -12.78 8.08 -32.21
C VAL A 52 -13.40 9.24 -33.01
N ALA A 53 -13.86 8.99 -34.24
CA ALA A 53 -14.52 10.00 -35.07
C ALA A 53 -15.80 10.58 -34.43
N ASN A 54 -16.42 9.82 -33.53
CA ASN A 54 -17.64 10.19 -32.82
C ASN A 54 -17.38 10.71 -31.40
N ASN A 55 -16.11 10.94 -31.04
CA ASN A 55 -15.68 11.53 -29.77
C ASN A 55 -16.08 10.73 -28.51
N TRP A 56 -16.18 9.41 -28.62
CA TRP A 56 -16.44 8.54 -27.46
C TRP A 56 -15.23 8.46 -26.52
N PRO A 57 -15.43 8.12 -25.23
CA PRO A 57 -14.32 7.71 -24.37
C PRO A 57 -13.69 6.42 -24.95
N SER A 58 -12.55 6.55 -25.63
CA SER A 58 -11.88 5.41 -26.29
C SER A 58 -11.39 4.38 -25.27
N LEU A 59 -11.66 3.10 -25.56
CA LEU A 59 -11.17 1.96 -24.77
C LEU A 59 -10.17 1.06 -25.50
N GLY A 60 -9.76 1.44 -26.71
CA GLY A 60 -8.56 0.89 -27.34
C GLY A 60 -8.75 -0.35 -28.19
N SER A 61 -9.94 -0.64 -28.74
CA SER A 61 -10.07 -1.65 -29.81
C SER A 61 -11.28 -1.37 -30.74
N PRO A 62 -11.06 -0.65 -31.87
CA PRO A 62 -12.12 -0.37 -32.84
C PRO A 62 -12.90 -1.64 -33.23
N GLY A 63 -14.24 -1.55 -33.23
CA GLY A 63 -15.12 -2.60 -33.74
C GLY A 63 -15.84 -3.46 -32.70
N SER A 64 -15.69 -3.18 -31.40
CA SER A 64 -16.49 -3.83 -30.35
C SER A 64 -17.75 -3.02 -30.03
N ALA A 65 -18.89 -3.69 -29.82
CA ALA A 65 -20.10 -3.01 -29.39
C ALA A 65 -19.94 -2.49 -27.95
N VAL A 66 -19.98 -1.16 -27.78
CA VAL A 66 -19.94 -0.50 -26.47
C VAL A 66 -21.32 0.07 -26.16
N TRP A 67 -21.65 0.12 -24.88
CA TRP A 67 -22.82 0.82 -24.37
C TRP A 67 -22.39 1.90 -23.37
N TRP A 68 -22.67 3.15 -23.71
CA TRP A 68 -22.46 4.32 -22.89
C TRP A 68 -23.79 4.94 -22.43
N ASN A 69 -23.85 5.33 -21.16
CA ASN A 69 -24.79 6.34 -20.69
C ASN A 69 -24.03 7.64 -20.47
N ILE A 70 -24.37 8.69 -21.20
CA ILE A 70 -23.70 9.99 -21.08
C ILE A 70 -24.67 11.02 -20.54
N SER A 71 -24.31 11.65 -19.44
CA SER A 71 -24.99 12.82 -18.90
C SER A 71 -24.22 14.08 -19.27
N THR A 72 -24.91 15.08 -19.84
CA THR A 72 -24.32 16.37 -20.22
C THR A 72 -24.93 17.49 -19.36
N TYR A 73 -24.08 18.21 -18.65
CA TYR A 73 -24.44 19.34 -17.78
C TYR A 73 -23.86 20.64 -18.32
N GLY A 74 -24.42 21.78 -17.92
CA GLY A 74 -23.88 23.12 -18.20
C GLY A 74 -24.76 23.97 -19.11
N LEU A 75 -24.14 24.97 -19.75
CA LEU A 75 -24.80 25.91 -20.65
C LEU A 75 -24.63 25.46 -22.10
N ALA A 76 -25.72 25.54 -22.87
CA ALA A 76 -25.66 25.25 -24.31
C ALA A 76 -24.56 26.08 -25.01
N GLY A 77 -23.84 25.44 -25.92
CA GLY A 77 -22.84 26.10 -26.77
C GLY A 77 -21.42 26.17 -26.19
N ASN A 78 -21.21 26.77 -25.01
CA ASN A 78 -19.87 27.27 -24.61
C ASN A 78 -19.23 26.63 -23.38
N ARG A 79 -20.01 26.17 -22.40
CA ARG A 79 -19.51 25.65 -21.12
C ARG A 79 -20.30 24.41 -20.74
N GLY A 80 -19.64 23.26 -20.65
CA GLY A 80 -20.34 22.01 -20.34
C GLY A 80 -19.46 20.99 -19.64
N THR A 81 -20.09 20.00 -19.02
CA THR A 81 -19.42 18.85 -18.43
C THR A 81 -20.15 17.61 -18.90
N GLN A 82 -19.40 16.60 -19.31
CA GLN A 82 -19.97 15.30 -19.61
C GLN A 82 -19.43 14.25 -18.66
N VAL A 83 -20.31 13.38 -18.20
CA VAL A 83 -19.98 12.16 -17.47
C VAL A 83 -20.49 10.99 -18.28
N ALA A 84 -19.59 10.11 -18.70
CA ALA A 84 -19.91 8.90 -19.43
C ALA A 84 -19.71 7.69 -18.52
N THR A 85 -20.74 6.87 -18.37
CA THR A 85 -20.70 5.59 -17.66
C THR A 85 -20.80 4.46 -18.66
N GLN A 86 -19.81 3.57 -18.65
CA GLN A 86 -19.82 2.35 -19.43
C GLN A 86 -20.76 1.34 -18.79
N VAL A 87 -21.82 1.00 -19.51
CA VAL A 87 -22.73 -0.08 -19.14
C VAL A 87 -22.18 -1.43 -19.62
N TYR A 88 -21.61 -1.48 -20.83
CA TYR A 88 -21.12 -2.73 -21.42
C TYR A 88 -20.04 -2.50 -22.49
N ASN A 89 -19.02 -3.36 -22.55
CA ASN A 89 -18.10 -3.52 -23.68
C ASN A 89 -17.52 -4.94 -23.68
N GLY A 90 -18.38 -5.95 -23.85
CA GLY A 90 -17.97 -7.35 -23.88
C GLY A 90 -17.34 -7.83 -22.56
N GLN A 91 -16.03 -7.63 -22.43
CA GLN A 91 -15.20 -8.05 -21.31
C GLN A 91 -15.19 -7.06 -20.13
N PHE A 92 -15.54 -5.79 -20.36
CA PHE A 92 -15.37 -4.74 -19.36
C PHE A 92 -16.67 -3.95 -19.12
N GLN A 93 -16.90 -3.59 -17.86
CA GLN A 93 -18.09 -2.84 -17.42
C GLN A 93 -17.68 -1.85 -16.32
N GLY A 94 -18.49 -0.81 -16.11
CA GLY A 94 -18.35 0.07 -14.94
C GLY A 94 -17.19 1.06 -14.99
N ALA A 95 -16.67 1.39 -16.19
CA ALA A 95 -15.77 2.52 -16.35
C ALA A 95 -16.56 3.84 -16.37
N MET A 96 -16.07 4.87 -15.68
CA MET A 96 -16.63 6.21 -15.71
C MET A 96 -15.59 7.20 -16.20
N TYR A 97 -16.01 8.08 -17.10
CA TYR A 97 -15.18 9.12 -17.70
C TYR A 97 -15.83 10.48 -17.50
N THR A 98 -15.01 11.52 -17.43
CA THR A 98 -15.45 12.92 -17.45
C THR A 98 -14.65 13.75 -18.43
N ARG A 99 -15.28 14.78 -18.98
CA ARG A 99 -14.61 15.84 -19.72
C ARG A 99 -15.36 17.15 -19.58
N ALA A 100 -14.69 18.24 -19.87
CA ALA A 100 -15.27 19.57 -19.83
C ALA A 100 -15.22 20.24 -21.21
N LYS A 101 -16.21 21.06 -21.51
CA LYS A 101 -16.23 21.99 -22.64
C LYS A 101 -15.90 23.38 -22.14
N HIS A 102 -14.90 24.02 -22.76
CA HIS A 102 -14.51 25.39 -22.48
C HIS A 102 -14.33 26.14 -23.80
N ASP A 103 -15.02 27.27 -23.98
CA ASP A 103 -14.91 28.17 -25.14
C ASP A 103 -15.17 27.43 -26.46
N GLY A 104 -16.22 26.62 -26.47
CA GLY A 104 -16.62 25.86 -27.66
C GLY A 104 -15.84 24.57 -27.89
N SER A 105 -14.75 24.32 -27.15
CA SER A 105 -13.87 23.16 -27.32
C SER A 105 -14.00 22.15 -26.18
N TRP A 106 -14.09 20.86 -26.51
CA TRP A 106 -14.09 19.78 -25.52
C TRP A 106 -12.66 19.37 -25.14
N SER A 107 -12.41 19.18 -23.84
CA SER A 107 -11.21 18.50 -23.37
C SER A 107 -11.23 17.02 -23.77
N PRO A 108 -10.08 16.34 -23.76
CA PRO A 108 -10.06 14.88 -23.79
C PRO A 108 -10.90 14.27 -22.65
N TRP A 109 -11.36 13.04 -22.86
CA TRP A 109 -11.96 12.24 -21.81
C TRP A 109 -10.92 11.84 -20.78
N ASN A 110 -11.19 12.16 -19.52
CA ASN A 110 -10.42 11.73 -18.37
C ASN A 110 -11.16 10.58 -17.70
N LYS A 111 -10.47 9.47 -17.46
CA LYS A 111 -11.03 8.33 -16.74
C LYS A 111 -11.07 8.66 -15.25
N ILE A 112 -12.25 8.58 -14.63
CA ILE A 112 -12.43 8.81 -13.19
C ILE A 112 -12.13 7.52 -12.43
N ILE A 113 -12.81 6.44 -12.81
CA ILE A 113 -12.79 5.18 -12.07
C ILE A 113 -13.24 4.05 -12.98
N ARG A 114 -12.83 2.81 -12.69
CA ARG A 114 -13.32 1.61 -13.35
C ARG A 114 -13.44 0.47 -12.36
N ALA A 115 -14.29 -0.49 -12.68
CA ALA A 115 -14.26 -1.78 -12.01
C ALA A 115 -12.84 -2.38 -12.03
N GLY A 116 -12.29 -2.70 -10.85
CA GLY A 116 -10.92 -3.16 -10.65
C GLY A 116 -9.92 -2.08 -10.21
N ASP A 117 -10.27 -0.79 -10.30
CA ASP A 117 -9.44 0.30 -9.75
C ASP A 117 -9.69 0.41 -8.23
N TYR A 118 -8.61 0.55 -7.44
CA TYR A 118 -8.66 0.73 -5.98
C TYR A 118 -9.54 -0.29 -5.22
N GLY A 119 -9.67 -1.52 -5.74
CA GLY A 119 -10.49 -2.55 -5.12
C GLY A 119 -11.99 -2.44 -5.38
N LEU A 120 -12.46 -1.62 -6.33
CA LEU A 120 -13.87 -1.51 -6.69
C LEU A 120 -14.29 -2.59 -7.70
N GLY A 121 -14.64 -3.78 -7.24
CA GLY A 121 -15.13 -4.90 -8.07
C GLY A 121 -14.10 -5.54 -9.03
N PRO A 122 -14.41 -6.68 -9.67
CA PRO A 122 -13.61 -7.27 -10.74
C PRO A 122 -13.64 -6.39 -11.98
N ALA A 123 -12.54 -6.34 -12.72
CA ALA A 123 -12.58 -5.77 -14.07
C ALA A 123 -13.32 -6.65 -15.10
N ASN A 124 -13.50 -7.94 -14.80
CA ASN A 124 -14.17 -8.93 -15.64
C ASN A 124 -15.42 -9.47 -14.91
N ASN A 125 -16.61 -9.04 -15.33
CA ASN A 125 -17.87 -9.56 -14.82
C ASN A 125 -18.29 -10.89 -15.49
N ALA A 126 -17.32 -11.62 -16.08
CA ALA A 126 -17.59 -12.87 -16.78
C ALA A 126 -17.83 -14.02 -15.78
N ALA A 127 -19.03 -14.03 -15.22
CA ALA A 127 -19.81 -15.21 -14.85
C ALA A 127 -19.11 -16.31 -14.01
N VAL A 128 -18.54 -16.00 -12.84
CA VAL A 128 -18.56 -16.95 -11.70
C VAL A 128 -18.43 -16.18 -10.38
N GLY A 129 -19.50 -16.16 -9.57
CA GLY A 129 -19.61 -16.07 -8.10
C GLY A 129 -18.67 -15.25 -7.18
N ASP A 130 -17.52 -14.77 -7.61
CA ASP A 130 -16.53 -14.15 -6.73
C ASP A 130 -15.61 -13.24 -7.54
N GLY A 131 -16.04 -11.99 -7.70
CA GLY A 131 -15.43 -10.94 -8.54
C GLY A 131 -14.00 -10.50 -8.20
N TYR A 132 -13.16 -11.33 -7.60
CA TYR A 132 -11.72 -11.07 -7.54
C TYR A 132 -10.92 -12.35 -7.79
N LEU A 133 -11.56 -13.47 -8.13
CA LEU A 133 -10.92 -14.76 -8.26
C LEU A 133 -10.11 -14.84 -9.57
N TYR A 134 -8.79 -14.97 -9.45
CA TYR A 134 -7.89 -15.13 -10.59
C TYR A 134 -7.42 -16.59 -10.70
N THR A 135 -7.68 -17.24 -11.83
CA THR A 135 -7.36 -18.65 -12.05
C THR A 135 -6.27 -18.88 -13.12
N GLY A 136 -5.56 -17.83 -13.52
CA GLY A 136 -4.54 -17.87 -14.58
C GLY A 136 -3.11 -18.02 -14.04
N ASN A 137 -2.13 -17.76 -14.92
CA ASN A 137 -0.72 -17.64 -14.54
C ASN A 137 -0.40 -16.20 -14.13
N ILE A 138 -0.07 -15.97 -12.86
CA ILE A 138 0.19 -14.63 -12.31
C ILE A 138 1.42 -13.93 -12.92
N ASP A 139 2.31 -14.65 -13.61
CA ASP A 139 3.42 -14.07 -14.37
C ASP A 139 2.94 -13.32 -15.63
N ASN A 140 1.72 -13.61 -16.09
CA ASN A 140 1.11 -12.90 -17.21
C ASN A 140 0.57 -11.53 -16.79
N LEU A 141 0.34 -11.29 -15.50
CA LEU A 141 -0.15 -10.01 -14.98
C LEU A 141 0.94 -8.93 -15.05
N LYS A 142 1.21 -8.45 -16.27
CA LYS A 142 2.13 -7.36 -16.65
C LYS A 142 1.43 -6.39 -17.60
N SER A 143 2.05 -5.28 -17.98
CA SER A 143 1.39 -4.16 -18.71
C SER A 143 0.60 -4.51 -19.98
N ALA A 144 0.83 -5.68 -20.59
CA ALA A 144 0.14 -6.15 -21.79
C ALA A 144 -1.11 -7.01 -21.49
N ASP A 145 -1.27 -7.49 -20.26
CA ASP A 145 -2.43 -8.31 -19.88
C ASP A 145 -3.67 -7.43 -19.70
N PRO A 146 -4.79 -7.69 -20.37
CA PRO A 146 -6.00 -6.84 -20.32
C PRO A 146 -6.57 -6.59 -18.91
N LEU A 147 -6.24 -7.44 -17.94
CA LEU A 147 -6.61 -7.29 -16.53
C LEU A 147 -5.77 -6.25 -15.79
N VAL A 148 -4.64 -5.82 -16.33
CA VAL A 148 -3.76 -4.78 -15.75
C VAL A 148 -3.27 -3.75 -16.79
N ALA A 149 -3.46 -4.00 -18.09
CA ALA A 149 -3.06 -3.17 -19.21
C ALA A 149 -3.91 -1.90 -19.26
N GLY A 150 -3.25 -0.78 -19.59
CA GLY A 150 -3.87 0.55 -19.55
C GLY A 150 -4.22 1.03 -18.14
N ARG A 151 -3.72 0.36 -17.09
CA ARG A 151 -3.86 0.76 -15.68
C ARG A 151 -2.49 1.17 -15.16
N ALA A 152 -2.17 2.45 -15.23
CA ALA A 152 -1.15 2.98 -14.34
C ALA A 152 -1.73 2.90 -12.92
N GLY A 153 -1.20 2.02 -12.06
CA GLY A 153 -1.68 1.89 -10.69
C GLY A 153 -1.72 0.47 -10.12
N THR A 154 -2.57 0.29 -9.12
CA THR A 154 -2.64 -0.91 -8.26
C THR A 154 -3.91 -1.71 -8.53
N SER A 155 -3.78 -3.01 -8.75
CA SER A 155 -4.88 -3.99 -8.88
C SER A 155 -4.77 -5.08 -7.83
N PHE A 156 -5.90 -5.67 -7.44
CA PHE A 156 -5.97 -6.74 -6.43
C PHE A 156 -6.69 -7.97 -6.95
N PHE A 157 -6.16 -9.15 -6.63
CA PHE A 157 -6.69 -10.46 -7.04
C PHE A 157 -6.73 -11.41 -5.84
N ARG A 158 -7.81 -12.16 -5.69
CA ARG A 158 -7.89 -13.35 -4.83
C ARG A 158 -7.44 -14.56 -5.66
N LEU A 159 -6.53 -15.35 -5.11
CA LEU A 159 -5.96 -16.50 -5.78
C LEU A 159 -6.54 -17.80 -5.22
N ASN A 160 -6.60 -18.85 -6.03
CA ASN A 160 -7.14 -20.16 -5.64
C ASN A 160 -6.21 -21.30 -6.05
N GLY A 161 -6.64 -22.54 -5.79
CA GLY A 161 -5.87 -23.74 -6.11
C GLY A 161 -5.59 -23.94 -7.61
N SER A 162 -6.29 -23.24 -8.50
CA SER A 162 -6.06 -23.28 -9.95
C SER A 162 -5.08 -22.20 -10.43
N THR A 163 -4.74 -21.22 -9.59
CA THR A 163 -3.77 -20.19 -9.93
C THR A 163 -2.37 -20.77 -10.10
N THR A 164 -1.70 -20.44 -11.20
CA THR A 164 -0.34 -20.89 -11.52
C THR A 164 0.64 -19.72 -11.57
N GLY A 165 1.94 -20.02 -11.64
CA GLY A 165 3.02 -19.03 -11.76
C GLY A 165 4.35 -19.65 -11.36
N MET A 166 5.44 -19.09 -11.88
CA MET A 166 6.78 -19.52 -11.52
C MET A 166 7.10 -19.18 -10.07
N PHE A 167 7.92 -20.04 -9.46
CA PHE A 167 8.53 -19.82 -8.15
C PHE A 167 7.54 -19.56 -7.02
N SER A 168 6.40 -20.25 -7.00
CA SER A 168 5.43 -20.07 -5.92
C SER A 168 6.11 -20.19 -4.55
N PRO A 169 6.03 -19.15 -3.70
CA PRO A 169 6.80 -19.13 -2.47
C PRO A 169 6.17 -19.97 -1.35
N THR A 170 5.08 -20.69 -1.64
CA THR A 170 4.37 -21.52 -0.68
C THR A 170 4.28 -22.97 -1.17
N GLY A 171 4.38 -23.93 -0.24
CA GLY A 171 4.23 -25.36 -0.56
C GLY A 171 2.83 -25.75 -1.08
N ASN A 172 1.83 -24.88 -0.90
CA ASN A 172 0.45 -25.07 -1.36
C ASN A 172 0.13 -24.25 -2.62
N GLY A 173 1.14 -23.71 -3.31
CA GLY A 173 0.94 -22.84 -4.46
C GLY A 173 0.43 -21.46 -4.05
N PHE A 174 -0.60 -20.96 -4.75
CA PHE A 174 -1.16 -19.63 -4.52
C PHE A 174 -2.55 -19.64 -3.87
N ASN A 175 -3.05 -20.81 -3.46
CA ASN A 175 -4.40 -20.94 -2.95
C ASN A 175 -4.65 -20.10 -1.68
N GLY A 176 -5.74 -19.33 -1.65
CA GLY A 176 -6.12 -18.54 -0.49
C GLY A 176 -5.24 -17.30 -0.26
N ALA A 177 -4.45 -16.90 -1.26
CA ALA A 177 -3.66 -15.68 -1.22
C ALA A 177 -4.39 -14.49 -1.84
N ILE A 178 -3.96 -13.29 -1.45
CA ILE A 178 -4.29 -12.04 -2.12
C ILE A 178 -3.05 -11.56 -2.86
N LEU A 179 -3.18 -11.26 -4.14
CA LEU A 179 -2.12 -10.68 -4.97
C LEU A 179 -2.45 -9.24 -5.29
N GLN A 180 -1.55 -8.34 -4.90
CA GLN A 180 -1.52 -6.97 -5.36
C GLN A 180 -0.54 -6.87 -6.53
N VAL A 181 -0.96 -6.24 -7.62
CA VAL A 181 -0.12 -5.98 -8.80
C VAL A 181 -0.07 -4.48 -9.04
N GLN A 182 1.12 -3.92 -9.09
CA GLN A 182 1.38 -2.51 -9.39
C GLN A 182 2.13 -2.42 -10.71
N VAL A 183 1.50 -1.82 -11.72
CA VAL A 183 2.12 -1.63 -13.03
C VAL A 183 2.49 -0.16 -13.17
N TRP A 184 3.78 0.11 -13.36
CA TRP A 184 4.26 1.46 -13.71
C TRP A 184 4.42 1.62 -15.21
N ASP A 185 5.05 0.65 -15.87
CA ASP A 185 5.23 0.61 -17.32
C ASP A 185 5.33 -0.85 -17.82
N SER A 186 5.74 -1.03 -19.08
CA SER A 186 5.84 -2.36 -19.69
C SER A 186 6.95 -3.26 -19.17
N ASN A 187 7.92 -2.68 -18.47
CA ASN A 187 9.11 -3.37 -17.99
C ASN A 187 9.20 -3.37 -16.46
N THR A 188 8.34 -2.62 -15.78
CA THR A 188 8.38 -2.39 -14.33
C THR A 188 7.03 -2.70 -13.71
N VAL A 189 6.96 -3.85 -13.05
CA VAL A 189 5.77 -4.34 -12.34
C VAL A 189 6.18 -4.83 -10.97
N VAL A 190 5.46 -4.46 -9.93
CA VAL A 190 5.65 -5.01 -8.58
C VAL A 190 4.46 -5.89 -8.25
N GLN A 191 4.74 -7.07 -7.74
CA GLN A 191 3.73 -7.97 -7.22
C GLN A 191 3.97 -8.21 -5.74
N THR A 192 2.92 -8.02 -4.93
CA THR A 192 2.93 -8.34 -3.50
C THR A 192 1.89 -9.42 -3.25
N LEU A 193 2.33 -10.56 -2.72
CA LEU A 193 1.50 -11.70 -2.38
C LEU A 193 1.32 -11.75 -0.86
N GLN A 194 0.09 -11.58 -0.39
CA GLN A 194 -0.29 -11.82 0.99
C GLN A 194 -0.92 -13.21 1.10
N HIS A 195 -0.22 -14.12 1.78
CA HIS A 195 -0.69 -15.45 2.11
C HIS A 195 -0.81 -15.59 3.64
N ILE A 196 -1.61 -16.54 4.12
CA ILE A 196 -2.10 -16.67 5.52
C ILE A 196 -1.13 -16.13 6.59
N GLU A 197 0.14 -16.55 6.55
CA GLU A 197 1.13 -16.20 7.56
C GLU A 197 2.23 -15.25 7.07
N HIS A 198 2.37 -15.06 5.76
CA HIS A 198 3.57 -14.49 5.14
C HIS A 198 3.21 -13.55 3.99
N THR A 199 3.96 -12.47 3.88
CA THR A 199 3.92 -11.56 2.73
C THR A 199 5.16 -11.78 1.88
N TYR A 200 5.01 -11.79 0.57
CA TYR A 200 6.09 -11.89 -0.39
C TYR A 200 6.01 -10.77 -1.40
N THR A 201 7.16 -10.36 -1.95
CA THR A 201 7.24 -9.38 -3.02
C THR A 201 8.15 -9.88 -4.13
N ARG A 202 7.83 -9.53 -5.36
CA ARG A 202 8.71 -9.68 -6.52
C ARG A 202 8.48 -8.55 -7.51
N ASN A 203 9.45 -8.33 -8.37
CA ASN A 203 9.47 -7.29 -9.36
C ASN A 203 9.75 -7.89 -10.74
N LEU A 204 9.00 -7.43 -11.74
CA LEU A 204 9.36 -7.56 -13.13
C LEU A 204 10.40 -6.48 -13.43
N ASN A 205 11.57 -6.89 -13.89
CA ASN A 205 12.60 -5.98 -14.39
C ASN A 205 13.05 -6.48 -15.77
N ASN A 206 12.93 -5.62 -16.78
CA ASN A 206 13.37 -5.91 -18.15
C ASN A 206 12.76 -7.20 -18.74
N GLY A 207 11.46 -7.41 -18.50
CA GLY A 207 10.69 -8.51 -19.10
C GLY A 207 10.67 -9.83 -18.33
N SER A 208 11.43 -9.97 -17.24
CA SER A 208 11.47 -11.17 -16.40
C SER A 208 11.21 -10.85 -14.93
N TYR A 209 10.43 -11.70 -14.26
CA TYR A 209 10.24 -11.62 -12.82
C TYR A 209 11.47 -12.15 -12.10
N ASN A 210 11.90 -11.47 -11.05
CA ASN A 210 12.80 -12.08 -10.08
C ASN A 210 12.06 -13.09 -9.18
N ASP A 211 12.82 -13.83 -8.38
CA ASP A 211 12.27 -14.74 -7.40
C ASP A 211 11.44 -13.99 -6.34
N TRP A 212 10.45 -14.68 -5.79
CA TRP A 212 9.68 -14.17 -4.67
C TRP A 212 10.55 -14.03 -3.43
N VAL A 213 10.58 -12.81 -2.89
CA VAL A 213 11.29 -12.50 -1.65
C VAL A 213 10.28 -12.37 -0.52
N ARG A 214 10.49 -13.10 0.56
CA ARG A 214 9.66 -13.00 1.76
C ARG A 214 9.92 -11.69 2.49
N VAL A 215 8.85 -10.98 2.85
CA VAL A 215 8.90 -9.80 3.70
C VAL A 215 8.97 -10.26 5.15
N PHE A 216 10.10 -9.96 5.79
CA PHE A 216 10.31 -10.23 7.21
C PHE A 216 9.73 -9.10 8.06
N THR A 217 9.00 -9.50 9.10
CA THR A 217 8.40 -8.61 10.11
C THR A 217 8.82 -9.09 11.49
N ASN A 218 8.58 -8.28 12.52
CA ASN A 218 8.80 -8.66 13.93
C ASN A 218 8.04 -9.95 14.34
N ARG A 219 7.00 -10.35 13.61
CA ARG A 219 6.22 -11.56 13.88
C ARG A 219 6.86 -12.83 13.34
N ASN A 220 7.59 -12.75 12.23
CA ASN A 220 8.08 -13.91 11.50
C ASN A 220 9.62 -14.00 11.39
N ALA A 221 10.32 -12.99 11.89
CA ALA A 221 11.77 -12.92 12.08
C ALA A 221 12.19 -13.52 13.44
N THR A 222 11.72 -14.75 13.74
CA THR A 222 11.92 -15.42 15.05
C THR A 222 12.98 -16.52 15.00
N GLY A 223 13.45 -16.89 13.81
CA GLY A 223 14.53 -17.85 13.64
C GLY A 223 15.87 -17.13 13.69
N GLY A 224 16.85 -17.71 14.40
CA GLY A 224 18.21 -17.16 14.45
C GLY A 224 18.79 -16.93 13.05
N VAL A 225 19.54 -15.84 12.87
CA VAL A 225 20.32 -15.58 11.65
C VAL A 225 21.48 -16.57 11.55
N VAL A 226 21.19 -17.83 11.30
CA VAL A 226 22.19 -18.86 10.99
C VAL A 226 22.45 -18.76 9.49
N GLY A 227 23.70 -18.53 9.07
CA GLY A 227 24.05 -18.29 7.67
C GLY A 227 23.47 -19.36 6.75
N GLY A 228 22.42 -19.01 6.01
CA GLY A 228 21.66 -19.93 5.18
C GLY A 228 20.58 -19.15 4.44
N ILE A 229 20.25 -19.59 3.23
CA ILE A 229 19.36 -18.90 2.27
C ILE A 229 17.92 -18.77 2.83
N SER A 230 17.60 -19.51 3.89
CA SER A 230 16.29 -19.56 4.54
C SER A 230 16.23 -18.80 5.89
N SER A 231 17.31 -18.17 6.34
CA SER A 231 17.29 -17.36 7.57
C SER A 231 16.85 -15.93 7.28
N GLY A 232 16.06 -15.36 8.20
CA GLY A 232 15.53 -14.01 8.03
C GLY A 232 16.62 -12.95 7.97
N LEU A 233 16.30 -11.81 7.32
CA LEU A 233 17.16 -10.62 7.32
C LEU A 233 17.42 -10.09 8.74
N MET A 234 16.56 -10.46 9.67
CA MET A 234 16.59 -10.07 11.07
C MET A 234 16.21 -11.28 11.94
N ASP A 235 16.76 -11.33 13.16
CA ASP A 235 16.29 -12.14 14.26
C ASP A 235 16.12 -11.24 15.49
N MET A 236 15.07 -11.47 16.28
CA MET A 236 14.90 -10.84 17.58
C MET A 236 14.60 -11.91 18.63
N GLN A 237 15.50 -12.06 19.60
CA GLN A 237 15.37 -13.04 20.68
C GLN A 237 15.78 -12.43 22.02
N ASN A 238 15.31 -13.06 23.10
CA ASN A 238 15.83 -12.77 24.44
C ASN A 238 16.95 -13.76 24.76
N ILE A 239 18.13 -13.25 25.11
CA ILE A 239 19.26 -14.07 25.62
C ILE A 239 19.50 -13.66 27.07
N GLY A 240 19.00 -14.47 28.01
CA GLY A 240 18.88 -14.04 29.40
C GLY A 240 17.95 -12.82 29.51
N ALA A 241 18.39 -11.78 30.22
CA ALA A 241 17.65 -10.52 30.37
C ALA A 241 17.82 -9.54 29.19
N TRP A 242 18.67 -9.86 28.22
CA TRP A 242 18.91 -9.00 27.08
C TRP A 242 17.93 -9.26 25.95
N ARG A 243 17.33 -8.19 25.41
CA ARG A 243 16.65 -8.21 24.13
C ARG A 243 17.66 -7.97 23.02
N VAL A 244 17.83 -8.94 22.13
CA VAL A 244 18.85 -8.95 21.09
C VAL A 244 18.20 -8.96 19.71
N ALA A 245 18.50 -7.95 18.90
CA ALA A 245 18.11 -7.86 17.50
C ALA A 245 19.36 -7.97 16.62
N ARG A 246 19.44 -9.01 15.78
CA ARG A 246 20.55 -9.24 14.84
C ARG A 246 20.05 -9.09 13.42
N PHE A 247 20.92 -8.61 12.54
CA PHE A 247 20.65 -8.49 11.11
C PHE A 247 21.63 -9.34 10.30
N LEU A 248 21.20 -9.77 9.11
CA LEU A 248 22.00 -10.62 8.22
C LEU A 248 23.29 -9.93 7.75
N ASN A 249 23.25 -8.60 7.59
CA ASN A 249 24.42 -7.78 7.26
C ASN A 249 25.45 -7.65 8.39
N GLY A 250 25.24 -8.34 9.52
CA GLY A 250 26.17 -8.37 10.64
C GLY A 250 25.91 -7.30 11.70
N SER A 251 24.92 -6.42 11.55
CA SER A 251 24.60 -5.47 12.62
C SER A 251 23.83 -6.13 13.77
N VAL A 252 24.00 -5.61 14.98
CA VAL A 252 23.30 -6.07 16.19
C VAL A 252 22.91 -4.88 17.05
N THR A 253 21.74 -4.96 17.67
CA THR A 253 21.31 -4.08 18.76
C THR A 253 20.89 -4.92 19.95
N MET A 254 21.40 -4.60 21.13
CA MET A 254 21.15 -5.32 22.38
C MET A 254 20.65 -4.32 23.41
N ALA A 255 19.59 -4.64 24.14
CA ALA A 255 19.09 -3.80 25.21
C ALA A 255 18.78 -4.61 26.48
N ILE A 256 19.06 -4.02 27.64
CA ILE A 256 18.78 -4.57 28.96
C ILE A 256 18.38 -3.44 29.92
N ASN A 257 17.63 -3.79 30.97
CA ASN A 257 17.48 -2.95 32.15
C ASN A 257 18.36 -3.52 33.27
N ILE A 258 19.22 -2.69 33.85
CA ILE A 258 20.15 -3.06 34.92
C ILE A 258 19.78 -2.30 36.18
N ASP A 259 19.72 -3.01 37.30
CA ASP A 259 19.69 -2.39 38.62
C ASP A 259 21.12 -2.20 39.11
N VAL A 260 21.46 -0.97 39.54
CA VAL A 260 22.77 -0.69 40.08
C VAL A 260 22.88 -1.32 41.46
N ALA A 261 23.93 -2.12 41.65
CA ALA A 261 24.15 -2.84 42.89
C ALA A 261 24.45 -1.85 44.04
N GLY A 262 23.43 -1.62 44.87
CA GLY A 262 23.53 -0.74 46.03
C GLY A 262 23.45 0.76 45.69
N PRO A 263 23.28 1.60 46.71
CA PRO A 263 23.26 3.04 46.52
C PRO A 263 24.66 3.58 46.22
N ILE A 264 24.74 4.60 45.36
CA ILE A 264 25.97 5.36 45.10
C ILE A 264 26.02 6.51 46.11
N SER A 265 27.09 6.61 46.89
CA SER A 265 27.27 7.69 47.87
C SER A 265 27.26 9.08 47.23
N GLY A 266 26.82 10.08 48.00
CA GLY A 266 26.84 11.47 47.55
C GLY A 266 28.23 11.95 47.15
N ASN A 267 28.32 12.76 46.09
CA ASN A 267 29.53 13.33 45.49
C ASN A 267 30.56 12.28 45.02
N THR A 268 30.13 11.04 44.80
CA THR A 268 30.99 9.97 44.28
C THR A 268 30.54 9.51 42.88
N ALA A 269 31.41 8.77 42.21
CA ALA A 269 31.09 8.08 40.97
C ALA A 269 30.98 6.57 41.22
N GLY A 270 29.93 5.95 40.67
CA GLY A 270 29.77 4.50 40.66
C GLY A 270 30.09 3.94 39.28
N ARG A 271 30.84 2.83 39.24
CA ARG A 271 31.07 2.04 38.03
C ARG A 271 30.05 0.92 37.95
N VAL A 272 29.42 0.77 36.79
CA VAL A 272 28.45 -0.29 36.52
C VAL A 272 28.93 -1.06 35.29
N ASP A 273 29.35 -2.30 35.53
CA ASP A 273 29.79 -3.23 34.50
C ASP A 273 28.61 -4.07 33.98
N PHE A 274 28.66 -4.44 32.71
CA PHE A 274 27.69 -5.34 32.10
C PHE A 274 28.34 -6.24 31.06
N THR A 275 27.71 -7.38 30.78
CA THR A 275 28.16 -8.35 29.78
C THR A 275 27.10 -8.53 28.69
N LEU A 276 27.50 -8.31 27.45
CA LEU A 276 26.71 -8.55 26.26
C LEU A 276 26.59 -10.07 26.00
N PRO A 277 25.40 -10.55 25.62
CA PRO A 277 25.19 -11.96 25.30
C PRO A 277 25.71 -12.34 23.90
N VAL A 278 26.00 -11.36 23.04
CA VAL A 278 26.56 -11.54 21.71
C VAL A 278 27.79 -10.64 21.60
N ALA A 279 28.91 -11.23 21.20
CA ALA A 279 30.15 -10.50 21.02
C ALA A 279 30.03 -9.51 19.85
N THR A 280 30.61 -8.33 20.03
CA THR A 280 30.86 -7.34 18.98
C THR A 280 32.37 -7.27 18.70
N PRO A 281 32.91 -8.03 17.74
CA PRO A 281 34.37 -8.13 17.53
C PRO A 281 35.04 -6.76 17.30
N ASP A 282 34.36 -5.87 16.58
CA ASP A 282 34.78 -4.47 16.40
C ASP A 282 34.21 -3.57 17.52
N TRP A 283 34.50 -3.93 18.77
CA TRP A 283 33.94 -3.27 19.96
C TRP A 283 34.30 -1.78 20.05
N GLY A 284 35.41 -1.36 19.45
CA GLY A 284 35.80 0.05 19.34
C GLY A 284 34.83 0.91 18.53
N LYS A 285 34.00 0.29 17.67
CA LYS A 285 32.90 0.96 16.93
C LYS A 285 31.52 0.71 17.51
N THR A 286 31.43 -0.05 18.60
CA THR A 286 30.15 -0.32 19.26
C THR A 286 29.70 0.91 20.03
N THR A 287 28.50 1.38 19.72
CA THR A 287 27.91 2.54 20.36
C THR A 287 27.07 2.10 21.55
N LEU A 288 27.25 2.79 22.69
CA LEU A 288 26.44 2.59 23.88
C LEU A 288 25.50 3.77 24.10
N THR A 289 24.26 3.50 24.47
CA THR A 289 23.30 4.45 25.02
C THR A 289 22.88 3.97 26.39
N VAL A 290 22.91 4.86 27.37
CA VAL A 290 22.56 4.55 28.76
C VAL A 290 21.58 5.60 29.24
N ASP A 291 20.36 5.18 29.54
CA ASP A 291 19.30 6.04 30.05
C ASP A 291 19.07 5.70 31.52
N LEU A 292 19.22 6.71 32.39
CA LEU A 292 19.05 6.57 33.83
C LEU A 292 17.62 6.91 34.24
N ALA A 293 17.05 6.12 35.16
CA ALA A 293 15.78 6.40 35.83
C ALA A 293 16.01 6.39 37.36
N PRO A 294 16.30 7.54 37.99
CA PRO A 294 16.50 7.59 39.44
C PRO A 294 15.18 7.43 40.19
N THR A 295 15.29 6.96 41.42
CA THR A 295 14.15 6.86 42.34
C THR A 295 13.88 8.15 43.13
N ALA A 296 14.84 9.05 43.24
CA ALA A 296 14.70 10.35 43.91
C ALA A 296 14.88 11.49 42.90
N THR A 297 13.91 12.41 42.84
CA THR A 297 13.81 13.48 41.84
C THR A 297 14.60 14.75 42.17
N GLN A 298 15.38 14.79 43.25
CA GLN A 298 15.85 16.07 43.82
C GLN A 298 17.34 16.37 43.66
N ASP A 299 18.13 15.54 42.97
CA ASP A 299 19.58 15.77 42.90
C ASP A 299 20.17 15.48 41.51
N HIS A 300 21.22 16.21 41.15
CA HIS A 300 21.84 16.14 39.83
C HIS A 300 22.66 14.85 39.68
N TYR A 301 22.38 14.09 38.64
CA TYR A 301 23.15 12.90 38.26
C TYR A 301 23.44 12.93 36.76
N GLY A 302 24.39 12.11 36.32
CA GLY A 302 24.68 11.98 34.90
C GLY A 302 25.63 10.84 34.58
N ILE A 303 25.60 10.42 33.31
CA ILE A 303 26.59 9.49 32.76
C ILE A 303 27.84 10.28 32.41
N ILE A 304 28.96 9.97 33.07
CA ILE A 304 30.27 10.60 32.80
C ILE A 304 30.87 10.00 31.52
N THR A 305 30.85 8.67 31.46
CA THR A 305 31.41 7.91 30.35
C THR A 305 30.68 6.58 30.22
N LYS A 306 30.74 6.02 29.03
CA LYS A 306 30.22 4.71 28.65
C LYS A 306 31.14 4.18 27.57
N CYS A 307 31.67 2.98 27.74
CA CYS A 307 32.47 2.35 26.70
C CYS A 307 32.42 0.83 26.78
N MET A 308 32.79 0.21 25.66
CA MET A 308 33.14 -1.20 25.61
C MET A 308 34.62 -1.35 26.00
N GLU A 309 34.91 -2.33 26.86
CA GLU A 309 36.29 -2.72 27.23
C GLU A 309 36.76 -3.95 26.45
N SER A 310 35.82 -4.75 25.93
CA SER A 310 36.09 -5.93 25.12
C SER A 310 34.94 -6.21 24.16
N ALA A 311 35.02 -7.31 23.41
CA ALA A 311 33.94 -7.75 22.53
C ALA A 311 32.63 -8.04 23.27
N THR A 312 32.65 -8.33 24.58
CA THR A 312 31.45 -8.69 25.35
C THR A 312 31.27 -7.88 26.62
N THR A 313 32.27 -7.12 27.07
CA THR A 313 32.18 -6.37 28.33
C THR A 313 32.17 -4.88 28.07
N GLY A 314 31.23 -4.18 28.69
CA GLY A 314 31.19 -2.73 28.72
C GLY A 314 30.89 -2.22 30.12
N TYR A 315 31.09 -0.92 30.31
CA TYR A 315 30.72 -0.25 31.54
C TYR A 315 30.20 1.16 31.26
N PHE A 316 29.58 1.73 32.28
CA PHE A 316 29.33 3.16 32.36
C PHE A 316 29.61 3.67 33.77
N LEU A 317 29.97 4.96 33.86
CA LEU A 317 30.15 5.64 35.14
C LEU A 317 29.01 6.61 35.36
N ILE A 318 28.34 6.47 36.51
CA ILE A 318 27.32 7.42 36.97
C ILE A 318 27.99 8.36 37.96
N ARG A 319 27.92 9.67 37.72
CA ARG A 319 28.19 10.66 38.77
C ARG A 319 26.90 10.89 39.54
N ASN A 320 26.96 10.67 40.85
CA ASN A 320 25.86 11.02 41.73
C ASN A 320 26.03 12.43 42.30
N GLY A 321 24.92 13.07 42.62
CA GLY A 321 24.85 14.39 43.25
C GLY A 321 25.22 14.36 44.73
N ALA A 322 24.85 15.39 45.49
CA ALA A 322 25.22 15.52 46.90
C ALA A 322 24.65 14.44 47.82
N THR A 323 23.56 13.78 47.43
CA THR A 323 22.80 12.82 48.24
C THR A 323 23.02 11.41 47.72
N THR A 324 23.16 10.45 48.63
CA THR A 324 23.23 9.02 48.31
C THR A 324 21.94 8.56 47.61
N GLN A 325 22.05 7.90 46.45
CA GLN A 325 20.90 7.50 45.62
C GLN A 325 21.05 6.10 45.04
N SER A 326 19.91 5.43 44.80
CA SER A 326 19.84 4.15 44.10
C SER A 326 19.27 4.33 42.69
N PHE A 327 19.85 3.60 41.73
CA PHE A 327 19.45 3.63 40.33
C PHE A 327 18.91 2.26 39.94
N TYR A 328 17.65 2.23 39.51
CA TYR A 328 16.96 1.00 39.11
C TYR A 328 16.53 1.11 37.65
N ALA A 329 16.37 -0.04 37.00
CA ALA A 329 15.95 -0.13 35.61
C ALA A 329 16.74 0.79 34.66
N VAL A 330 18.04 0.94 34.89
CA VAL A 330 18.93 1.69 33.99
C VAL A 330 18.95 0.99 32.66
N ARG A 331 18.50 1.66 31.60
CA ARG A 331 18.41 1.06 30.28
C ARG A 331 19.75 1.21 29.58
N VAL A 332 20.39 0.09 29.31
CA VAL A 332 21.60 0.02 28.49
C VAL A 332 21.22 -0.50 27.12
N THR A 333 21.59 0.23 26.06
CA THR A 333 21.45 -0.20 24.67
C THR A 333 22.82 -0.18 24.00
N ALA A 334 23.25 -1.32 23.47
CA ALA A 334 24.49 -1.46 22.69
C ALA A 334 24.15 -1.71 21.22
N ALA A 335 24.78 -0.99 20.31
CA ALA A 335 24.64 -1.17 18.86
C ALA A 335 26.02 -1.32 18.21
N GLY A 336 26.20 -2.39 17.43
CA GLY A 336 27.50 -2.71 16.83
C GLY A 336 27.38 -3.77 15.73
N TYR A 337 28.49 -4.47 15.48
CA TYR A 337 28.58 -5.56 14.51
C TYR A 337 28.97 -6.86 15.19
N TRP A 338 28.24 -7.95 14.91
CA TRP A 338 28.49 -9.31 15.44
C TRP A 338 29.12 -10.24 14.39
N LYS A 339 29.26 -9.76 13.16
CA LYS A 339 29.99 -10.37 12.04
C LYS A 339 30.92 -9.32 11.44
#